data_AF-A0A2V7D0Y2-F1
#
_entry.id   AF-A0A2V7D0Y2-F1
#
_cell.length_a   1.000
_cell.length_b   1.000
_cell.length_c   1.000
_cell.angle_alpha   90.00
_cell.angle_beta   90.00
_cell.angle_gamma   90.00
#
_symmetry.space_group_name_H-M   'P 1'
#
loop_
_entity.id
_entity.type
_entity.pdbx_description
1 polymer ?
#
loop_
_entity_poly.entity_id
_entity_poly.type
_entity_poly.pdbx_seq_one_letter_code
_entity_poly.pdbx_strand_id
1 'polypeptide(L)'
;MAYPWLQQSGPTVVLSDPTAAVATFVAPQVPTGGSDLAFQLTVTDNDGNVDTDTVKFHVANHYDPTSSLHVIGQDNDFLLGPVERLFT
;
A
#
# COMPACT_ATOMS: atom_id res chain seq x y z
N MET A 1 3.42 6.37 -25.17
CA MET A 1 3.47 6.44 -23.70
C MET A 1 3.79 5.07 -23.14
N ALA A 2 4.55 4.99 -22.05
CA ALA A 2 4.93 3.74 -21.40
C ALA A 2 4.84 3.86 -19.87
N TYR A 3 4.48 2.77 -19.19
CA TYR A 3 4.28 2.70 -17.73
C TYR A 3 4.92 1.46 -17.08
N PRO A 4 6.22 1.17 -17.30
CA PRO A 4 6.87 0.05 -16.64
C PRO A 4 6.91 0.22 -15.11
N TRP A 5 6.53 -0.85 -14.43
CA TRP A 5 6.62 -1.03 -12.98
C TRP A 5 7.76 -1.97 -12.62
N LEU A 6 8.55 -1.58 -11.62
CA LEU A 6 9.64 -2.40 -11.08
C LEU A 6 9.52 -2.52 -9.56
N GLN A 7 9.48 -3.75 -9.05
CA GLN A 7 9.56 -3.98 -7.62
C GLN A 7 10.98 -3.70 -7.11
N GLN A 8 11.09 -2.81 -6.13
CA GLN A 8 12.37 -2.36 -5.55
C GLN A 8 12.74 -3.15 -4.30
N SER A 9 11.75 -3.49 -3.47
CA SER A 9 11.98 -4.20 -2.20
C SER A 9 10.75 -4.97 -1.72
N GLY A 10 10.97 -5.79 -0.69
CA GLY A 10 9.95 -6.62 -0.05
C GLY A 10 9.80 -8.00 -0.71
N PRO A 11 8.85 -8.81 -0.23
CA PRO A 11 8.56 -10.11 -0.82
C PRO A 11 8.18 -10.00 -2.29
N THR A 12 8.80 -10.81 -3.15
CA THR A 12 8.54 -10.80 -4.60
C THR A 12 7.07 -11.09 -4.90
N VAL A 13 6.46 -10.28 -5.77
CA VAL A 13 5.11 -10.51 -6.30
C VAL A 13 5.13 -10.57 -7.82
N VAL A 14 4.10 -11.16 -8.40
CA VAL A 14 3.87 -11.16 -9.85
C VAL A 14 2.81 -10.10 -10.16
N LEU A 15 3.20 -9.09 -10.94
CA LEU A 15 2.26 -8.11 -11.49
C LEU A 15 1.48 -8.73 -12.65
N SER A 16 0.17 -8.50 -12.71
CA SER A 16 -0.71 -8.97 -13.79
C SER A 16 -0.27 -8.45 -15.15
N ASP A 17 0.09 -7.17 -15.20
CA ASP A 17 0.70 -6.48 -16.33
C ASP A 17 1.66 -5.41 -15.78
N PRO A 18 2.98 -5.64 -15.82
CA PRO A 18 3.96 -4.68 -15.32
C PRO A 18 4.12 -3.46 -16.23
N THR A 19 3.42 -3.36 -17.36
CA THR A 19 3.51 -2.24 -18.31
C THR A 19 2.23 -1.41 -18.40
N ALA A 20 1.17 -1.83 -17.71
CA ALA A 20 -0.09 -1.11 -17.63
C ALA A 20 0.03 0.13 -16.73
N ALA A 21 -0.72 1.18 -17.06
CA ALA A 21 -0.85 2.36 -16.20
C ALA A 21 -1.40 2.01 -14.80
N VAL A 22 -2.17 0.93 -14.69
CA VAL A 22 -2.63 0.34 -13.43
C VAL A 22 -2.11 -1.09 -13.34
N ALA A 23 -1.10 -1.31 -12.51
CA ALA A 23 -0.62 -2.65 -12.19
C ALA A 23 -1.40 -3.25 -11.01
N THR A 24 -1.64 -4.56 -11.06
CA THR A 24 -2.28 -5.30 -9.95
C THR A 24 -1.47 -6.53 -9.61
N PHE A 25 -1.54 -6.96 -8.35
CA PHE A 25 -0.95 -8.20 -7.89
C PHE A 25 -1.76 -8.76 -6.72
N VAL A 26 -1.61 -10.06 -6.46
CA VAL A 26 -2.16 -10.70 -5.26
C VAL A 26 -1.16 -10.51 -4.12
N ALA A 27 -1.63 -9.98 -2.99
CA ALA A 27 -0.78 -9.78 -1.81
C ALA A 27 -0.07 -11.09 -1.40
N PRO A 28 1.25 -11.07 -1.15
CA PRO A 28 1.99 -12.26 -0.78
C PRO A 28 1.68 -12.67 0.66
N GLN A 29 2.03 -13.92 1.01
CA GLN A 29 2.14 -14.29 2.41
C GLN A 29 3.31 -13.52 3.05
N VAL A 30 3.08 -12.95 4.23
CA VAL A 30 4.04 -12.12 4.97
C VAL A 30 4.20 -12.65 6.40
N PRO A 31 5.35 -12.43 7.08
CA PRO A 31 5.54 -12.84 8.47
C PRO A 31 4.62 -12.07 9.44
N THR A 32 4.61 -12.48 10.71
CA THR A 32 3.96 -11.71 11.78
C THR A 32 4.55 -10.30 11.85
N GLY A 33 3.69 -9.29 11.97
CA GLY A 33 4.06 -7.89 11.87
C GLY A 33 4.09 -7.36 10.42
N GLY A 34 3.77 -8.20 9.43
CA GLY A 34 3.66 -7.82 8.03
C GLY A 34 4.99 -7.57 7.32
N SER A 35 4.93 -6.92 6.16
CA SER A 35 6.12 -6.53 5.39
C SER A 35 5.84 -5.35 4.48
N ASP A 36 6.83 -4.47 4.33
CA ASP A 36 6.77 -3.36 3.37
C ASP A 36 7.19 -3.82 1.99
N LEU A 37 6.42 -3.41 0.98
CA LEU A 37 6.79 -3.54 -0.42
C LEU A 37 6.96 -2.15 -1.03
N ALA A 38 7.89 -2.03 -1.97
CA ALA A 38 8.13 -0.81 -2.72
C ALA A 38 8.17 -1.09 -4.22
N PHE A 39 7.51 -0.24 -5.00
CA PHE A 39 7.45 -0.32 -6.45
C PHE A 39 7.79 1.04 -7.04
N GLN A 40 8.57 1.05 -8.11
CA GLN A 40 8.84 2.24 -8.92
C GLN A 40 8.02 2.17 -10.21
N LEU A 41 7.29 3.24 -10.50
CA LEU A 41 6.71 3.51 -11.81
C LEU A 41 7.66 4.43 -12.57
N THR A 42 7.95 4.09 -13.82
CA THR A 42 8.56 5.02 -14.76
C THR A 42 7.53 5.36 -15.83
N VAL A 43 7.27 6.64 -16.07
CA VAL A 43 6.36 7.10 -17.12
C VAL A 43 7.17 7.73 -18.24
N THR A 44 6.86 7.36 -19.48
CA THR A 44 7.38 8.05 -20.67
C THR A 44 6.21 8.62 -21.47
N ASP A 45 6.22 9.91 -21.78
CA ASP A 45 5.18 10.54 -22.62
C ASP A 45 5.42 10.29 -24.12
N ASN A 46 4.67 10.97 -24.99
CA ASN A 46 4.82 10.87 -26.45
C ASN A 46 6.02 11.64 -27.00
N ASP A 47 6.54 12.61 -26.25
CA ASP A 47 7.69 13.44 -26.63
C ASP A 47 9.01 12.82 -26.13
N GLY A 48 8.91 11.71 -25.39
CA GLY A 48 10.04 10.96 -24.84
C GLY A 48 10.51 11.48 -23.48
N ASN A 49 9.78 12.40 -22.85
CA ASN A 49 10.09 12.83 -21.49
C ASN A 49 9.83 11.69 -20.52
N VAL A 50 10.69 11.57 -19.52
CA VAL A 50 10.65 10.48 -18.53
C VAL A 50 10.51 11.08 -17.14
N ASP A 51 9.61 10.51 -16.35
CA ASP A 51 9.49 10.78 -14.91
C ASP A 51 9.32 9.47 -14.14
N THR A 52 9.61 9.48 -12.84
CA THR A 52 9.50 8.29 -11.99
C THR A 52 8.84 8.60 -10.65
N ASP A 53 8.03 7.68 -10.15
CA ASP A 53 7.47 7.73 -8.81
C ASP A 53 7.67 6.40 -8.07
N THR A 54 7.73 6.44 -6.74
CA THR A 54 7.89 5.26 -5.90
C THR A 54 6.74 5.14 -4.92
N VAL A 55 6.00 4.05 -5.02
CA VAL A 55 4.92 3.70 -4.11
C VAL A 55 5.42 2.68 -3.09
N LYS A 56 5.19 2.96 -1.81
CA LYS A 56 5.49 2.04 -0.70
C LYS A 56 4.22 1.76 0.09
N PHE A 57 4.00 0.50 0.43
CA PHE A 57 2.89 0.11 1.28
C PHE A 57 3.23 -1.10 2.14
N HIS A 58 2.58 -1.17 3.29
CA HIS A 58 2.70 -2.25 4.24
C HIS A 58 1.62 -3.30 3.99
N VAL A 59 2.04 -4.54 3.74
CA VAL A 59 1.13 -5.69 3.69
C VAL A 59 1.08 -6.29 5.09
N ALA A 60 -0.09 -6.21 5.73
CA ALA A 60 -0.32 -6.84 7.02
C ALA A 60 -0.59 -8.34 6.86
N ASN A 61 -0.12 -9.14 7.81
CA ASN A 61 -0.47 -10.56 7.87
C ASN A 61 -1.93 -10.70 8.33
N HIS A 62 -2.73 -11.46 7.60
CA HIS A 62 -4.13 -11.71 7.95
C HIS A 62 -4.30 -12.45 9.29
N TYR A 63 -3.32 -13.24 9.70
CA TYR A 63 -3.32 -13.94 10.99
C TYR A 63 -2.84 -13.08 12.15
N ASP A 64 -2.33 -11.87 11.89
CA ASP A 64 -1.96 -10.97 12.99
C ASP A 64 -3.21 -10.53 13.76
N PRO A 65 -3.11 -10.41 15.09
CA PRO A 65 -4.23 -9.90 15.88
C PRO A 65 -4.57 -8.48 15.43
N THR A 66 -5.80 -8.29 14.97
CA THR A 66 -6.30 -6.96 14.60
C THR A 66 -7.00 -6.33 15.80
N SER A 67 -6.43 -5.25 16.33
CA SER A 67 -7.11 -4.40 17.31
C SER A 67 -7.95 -3.36 16.57
N SER A 68 -9.28 -3.41 16.75
CA SER A 68 -10.20 -2.38 16.29
C SER A 68 -10.92 -1.76 17.48
N LEU A 69 -11.04 -0.44 17.48
CA LEU A 69 -11.85 0.30 18.45
C LEU A 69 -13.11 0.79 17.73
N HIS A 70 -14.25 0.17 18.02
CA HIS A 70 -15.55 0.65 17.56
C HIS A 70 -16.13 1.58 18.63
N VAL A 71 -16.23 2.88 18.31
CA VAL A 71 -16.87 3.85 19.21
C VAL A 71 -18.30 4.08 18.74
N ILE A 72 -19.27 3.76 19.59
CA ILE A 72 -20.69 4.05 19.35
C ILE A 72 -21.09 5.14 20.35
N GLY A 73 -21.41 6.33 19.85
CA GLY A 73 -22.01 7.40 20.67
C GLY A 73 -23.45 7.03 21.06
N GLN A 74 -23.90 7.49 22.22
CA GLN A 74 -25.32 7.43 22.60
C GLN A 74 -25.97 8.76 22.21
N ASP A 75 -27.11 8.74 21.53
CA ASP A 75 -27.74 9.95 20.96
C ASP A 75 -26.76 10.81 20.13
N ASN A 76 -27.05 12.10 19.91
CA ASN A 76 -26.32 13.02 19.01
C ASN A 76 -24.90 13.39 19.51
N ASP A 77 -24.17 12.43 20.07
CA ASP A 77 -22.81 12.60 20.55
C ASP A 77 -21.82 12.72 19.38
N PHE A 78 -20.94 13.72 19.49
CA PHE A 78 -19.83 13.93 18.59
C PHE A 78 -18.52 13.51 19.28
N LEU A 79 -17.73 12.70 18.60
CA LEU A 79 -16.37 12.38 19.04
C LEU A 79 -15.46 13.54 18.65
N LEU A 80 -14.94 14.27 19.64
CA LEU A 80 -14.01 15.37 19.45
C LEU A 80 -12.64 14.98 20.02
N GLY A 81 -11.59 15.12 19.21
CA GLY A 81 -10.20 14.89 19.60
C GLY A 81 -9.39 14.14 18.52
N PRO A 82 -8.05 14.23 18.53
CA PRO A 82 -7.22 13.43 17.64
C PRO A 82 -7.31 11.94 18.01
N VAL A 83 -7.41 11.07 16.99
CA VAL A 83 -7.22 9.62 17.19
C VAL A 83 -5.72 9.37 17.39
N GLU A 84 -5.26 9.44 18.64
CA GLU A 84 -3.88 9.12 18.98
C GLU A 84 -3.73 7.61 19.17
N ARG A 85 -2.92 6.99 18.32
CA ARG A 85 -2.53 5.58 18.44
C ARG A 85 -1.37 5.49 19.44
N LEU A 86 -1.68 5.32 20.72
CA LEU A 86 -0.67 5.05 21.75
C LEU A 86 -0.21 3.59 21.60
N PHE A 87 0.96 3.40 21.01
CA PHE A 87 1.71 2.15 21.16
C PHE A 87 2.71 2.32 22.31
N THR A 88 2.75 1.35 23.22
CA THR A 88 3.90 1.09 24.12
C THR A 88 4.47 -0.28 23.80
#